data_AF-A0A524GC89-F1
#
_entry.id   AF-A0A524GC89-F1
#
_cell.length_a   1.000
_cell.length_b   1.000
_cell.length_c   1.000
_cell.angle_alpha   90.00
_cell.angle_beta   90.00
_cell.angle_gamma   90.00
#
_symmetry.space_group_name_H-M   'P 1'
#
loop_
_entity.id
_entity.type
_entity.pdbx_description
1 polymer ?
#
loop_
_entity_poly.entity_id
_entity_poly.type
_entity_poly.pdbx_seq_one_letter_code
_entity_poly.pdbx_strand_id
1 'polypeptide(L)'
;MKEVLLYKKLEGEKVRCQNCAHYCLILPEKRGFCGVRENQSGKLFALNYNKVAALNIDPIEKKPFFHFLPGSYSLSFAAPGCNFRCKNCHNLTISHSPILDGEIAGKEISPQEIVGAAIKKNLPSISYTYSEPAVFSEYALD
;
A
#
# COMPACT_ATOMS: atom_id res chain seq x y z
N MET A 1 0.30 8.34 -8.84
CA MET A 1 -0.96 7.59 -8.99
C MET A 1 -0.87 6.63 -10.17
N LYS A 2 -1.65 5.53 -10.17
CA LYS A 2 -1.69 4.53 -11.26
C LYS A 2 -3.10 3.94 -11.37
N GLU A 3 -3.56 3.59 -12.58
CA GLU A 3 -4.85 2.92 -12.76
C GLU A 3 -4.81 1.53 -12.11
N VAL A 4 -5.87 1.17 -11.39
CA VAL A 4 -5.96 -0.09 -10.63
C VAL A 4 -6.14 -1.26 -11.58
N LEU A 5 -5.46 -2.37 -11.31
CA LEU A 5 -5.53 -3.57 -12.15
C LEU A 5 -6.80 -4.39 -11.88
N LEU A 6 -7.20 -4.50 -10.61
CA LEU A 6 -8.25 -5.41 -10.15
C LEU A 6 -9.54 -4.65 -9.84
N TYR A 7 -10.32 -4.29 -10.86
CA TYR A 7 -11.65 -3.72 -10.69
C TYR A 7 -12.57 -3.95 -11.89
N LYS A 8 -13.88 -3.81 -11.67
CA LYS A 8 -14.90 -3.81 -12.72
C LYS A 8 -15.54 -2.43 -12.86
N LYS A 9 -15.72 -1.97 -14.09
CA LYS A 9 -16.59 -0.83 -14.41
C LYS A 9 -18.05 -1.26 -14.35
N LEU A 10 -18.90 -0.39 -13.85
CA LEU A 10 -20.34 -0.58 -13.72
C LEU A 10 -21.09 0.61 -14.34
N GLU A 11 -22.41 0.50 -14.46
CA GLU A 11 -23.26 1.58 -14.94
C GLU A 11 -23.19 2.85 -14.07
N GLY A 12 -23.36 4.00 -14.72
CA GLY A 12 -23.33 5.31 -14.05
C GLY A 12 -21.96 5.65 -13.46
N GLU A 13 -20.88 5.31 -14.16
CA GLU A 13 -19.49 5.59 -13.77
C GLU A 13 -19.07 4.98 -12.43
N LYS A 14 -19.83 4.02 -11.89
CA LYS A 14 -19.48 3.31 -10.67
C LYS A 14 -18.41 2.28 -10.96
N VAL A 15 -17.64 1.92 -9.94
CA VAL A 15 -16.66 0.84 -10.04
C VAL A 15 -16.76 -0.12 -8.86
N ARG A 16 -16.47 -1.40 -9.12
CA ARG A 16 -16.30 -2.43 -8.09
C ARG A 16 -14.82 -2.74 -7.96
N CYS A 17 -14.17 -2.24 -6.91
CA CYS A 17 -12.80 -2.62 -6.58
C CYS A 17 -12.77 -4.11 -6.20
N GLN A 18 -11.77 -4.86 -6.66
CA GLN A 18 -11.59 -6.29 -6.36
C GLN A 18 -10.20 -6.59 -5.76
N ASN A 19 -9.52 -5.54 -5.31
CA ASN A 19 -8.13 -5.62 -4.89
C ASN A 19 -7.94 -6.20 -3.47
N CYS A 20 -9.00 -6.26 -2.67
CA CYS A 20 -9.02 -6.93 -1.37
C CYS A 20 -10.43 -7.43 -1.03
N ALA A 21 -10.57 -8.13 0.10
CA ALA A 21 -11.80 -8.80 0.51
C ALA A 21 -13.02 -7.87 0.76
N HIS A 22 -12.84 -6.54 0.76
CA HIS A 22 -13.97 -5.60 0.92
C HIS A 22 -14.83 -5.45 -0.33
N TYR A 23 -14.29 -5.75 -1.51
CA TYR A 23 -14.99 -5.58 -2.79
C TYR A 23 -15.78 -4.26 -2.91
N CYS A 24 -15.15 -3.12 -2.56
CA CYS A 24 -15.85 -1.84 -2.42
C CYS A 24 -16.59 -1.44 -3.71
N LEU A 25 -17.87 -1.06 -3.58
CA LEU A 25 -18.57 -0.26 -4.59
C LEU A 25 -18.14 1.20 -4.40
N ILE A 26 -17.52 1.80 -5.40
CA ILE A 26 -16.99 3.16 -5.31
C ILE A 26 -17.71 4.01 -6.35
N LEU A 27 -18.44 5.01 -5.87
CA LEU A 27 -19.15 5.98 -6.69
C LEU A 27 -18.14 6.98 -7.32
N PRO A 28 -18.52 7.70 -8.39
CA PRO A 28 -17.67 8.75 -8.96
C PRO A 28 -17.20 9.75 -7.90
N GLU A 29 -15.95 10.16 -7.99
CA GLU A 29 -15.29 11.11 -7.07
C GLU A 29 -15.29 10.66 -5.60
N LYS A 30 -15.45 9.34 -5.36
CA LYS A 30 -15.36 8.73 -4.02
C LYS A 30 -14.16 7.81 -3.90
N ARG A 31 -13.78 7.58 -2.65
CA ARG A 31 -12.72 6.65 -2.27
C ARG A 31 -13.29 5.38 -1.64
N GLY A 32 -12.58 4.27 -1.86
CA GLY A 32 -12.87 2.99 -1.20
C GLY A 32 -12.53 3.00 0.28
N PHE A 33 -12.81 1.88 0.95
CA PHE A 33 -12.61 1.72 2.38
C PHE A 33 -11.19 2.07 2.86
N CYS A 34 -10.16 1.78 2.08
CA CYS A 34 -8.77 2.07 2.45
C CYS A 34 -8.34 3.54 2.30
N GLY A 35 -9.19 4.40 1.73
CA GLY A 35 -8.89 5.83 1.53
C GLY A 35 -7.89 6.15 0.41
N VAL A 36 -7.39 5.15 -0.32
CA VAL A 36 -6.34 5.33 -1.36
C VAL A 36 -6.74 4.83 -2.74
N ARG A 37 -7.97 4.31 -2.88
CA ARG A 37 -8.53 3.83 -4.14
C ARG A 37 -9.66 4.78 -4.52
N GLU A 38 -9.46 5.59 -5.54
CA GLU A 38 -10.37 6.67 -5.92
C GLU A 38 -10.94 6.44 -7.30
N ASN A 39 -12.26 6.57 -7.43
CA ASN A 39 -12.93 6.50 -8.72
C ASN A 39 -12.97 7.89 -9.35
N GLN A 40 -12.30 8.05 -10.48
CA GLN A 40 -12.31 9.28 -11.27
C GLN A 40 -12.96 8.97 -12.62
N SER A 41 -14.17 9.50 -12.83
CA SER A 41 -14.96 9.32 -14.06
C SER A 41 -15.07 7.86 -14.56
N GLY A 42 -15.35 6.91 -13.66
CA GLY A 42 -15.51 5.49 -14.00
C GLY A 42 -14.22 4.71 -14.16
N LYS A 43 -13.07 5.29 -13.80
CA LYS A 43 -11.77 4.61 -13.71
C LYS A 43 -11.28 4.64 -12.28
N LEU A 44 -10.78 3.50 -11.80
CA LEU A 44 -10.29 3.39 -10.43
C LEU A 44 -8.78 3.63 -10.42
N PHE A 45 -8.30 4.52 -9.55
CA PHE A 45 -6.89 4.86 -9.41
C PHE A 45 -6.37 4.54 -8.00
N ALA A 46 -5.15 4.01 -7.93
CA ALA A 46 -4.35 3.91 -6.73
C ALA A 46 -3.60 5.24 -6.51
N LEU A 47 -4.03 6.01 -5.51
CA LEU A 47 -3.45 7.31 -5.18
C LEU A 47 -2.06 7.17 -4.55
N ASN A 48 -1.82 6.08 -3.82
CA ASN A 48 -0.60 5.80 -3.09
C ASN A 48 0.52 5.14 -3.92
N TYR A 49 0.34 5.00 -5.24
CA TYR A 49 1.39 4.50 -6.12
C TYR A 49 2.64 5.40 -6.07
N ASN A 50 3.83 4.80 -5.87
CA ASN A 50 5.13 5.45 -5.59
C ASN A 50 5.20 6.27 -4.30
N LYS A 51 4.17 6.27 -3.45
CA LYS A 51 4.20 7.01 -2.18
C LYS A 51 4.71 6.11 -1.07
N VAL A 52 5.92 6.38 -0.58
CA VAL A 52 6.53 5.67 0.54
C VAL A 52 6.39 6.50 1.81
N ALA A 53 5.51 6.07 2.70
CA ALA A 53 5.23 6.74 3.97
C ALA A 53 6.21 6.32 5.08
N ALA A 54 6.80 5.12 4.98
CA ALA A 54 7.84 4.65 5.87
C ALA A 54 8.83 3.75 5.12
N LEU A 55 10.12 3.87 5.46
CA LEU A 55 11.20 3.09 4.87
C LEU A 55 12.30 2.87 5.93
N ASN A 56 12.50 1.64 6.36
CA ASN A 56 13.47 1.26 7.39
C ASN A 56 14.23 0.00 7.01
N ILE A 57 15.35 -0.25 7.68
CA ILE A 57 16.05 -1.54 7.64
C ILE A 57 15.79 -2.22 8.97
N ASP A 58 15.01 -3.29 8.95
CA ASP A 58 14.59 -4.02 10.14
C ASP A 58 15.22 -5.41 10.18
N PRO A 59 15.51 -5.96 11.38
CA PRO A 59 15.86 -7.37 11.51
C PRO A 59 14.68 -8.25 11.04
N ILE A 60 14.99 -9.39 10.41
CA ILE A 60 13.97 -10.30 9.88
C ILE A 60 13.06 -10.85 10.98
N GLU A 61 13.56 -10.93 12.22
CA GLU A 61 12.86 -11.43 13.40
C GLU A 61 11.66 -10.56 13.81
N LYS A 62 11.55 -9.33 13.30
CA LYS A 62 10.32 -8.53 13.44
C LYS A 62 9.17 -9.04 12.57
N LYS A 63 9.45 -9.88 11.57
CA LYS A 63 8.46 -10.39 10.61
C LYS A 63 7.91 -11.73 11.12
N PRO A 64 6.62 -12.03 10.89
CA PRO A 64 5.97 -13.23 11.46
C PRO A 64 6.33 -14.50 10.68
N PHE A 65 7.62 -14.74 10.45
CA PHE A 65 8.14 -15.92 9.77
C PHE A 65 8.96 -16.78 10.72
N PHE A 66 8.69 -18.09 10.72
CA PHE A 66 9.49 -19.04 11.48
C PHE A 66 10.75 -19.43 10.70
N HIS A 67 11.92 -19.21 11.30
CA HIS A 67 13.22 -19.63 10.76
C HIS A 67 13.48 -19.19 9.30
N PHE A 68 13.12 -17.96 8.96
CA PHE A 68 13.35 -17.37 7.64
C PHE A 68 14.51 -16.38 7.70
N LEU A 69 15.59 -16.67 6.96
CA LEU A 69 16.80 -15.83 6.86
C LEU A 69 17.35 -15.32 8.22
N PRO A 70 17.55 -16.18 9.24
CA PRO A 70 17.87 -15.75 10.60
C PRO A 70 19.12 -14.85 10.67
N GLY A 71 19.06 -13.82 11.51
CA GLY A 71 20.15 -12.83 11.68
C GLY A 71 20.30 -11.84 10.53
N SER A 72 19.45 -11.91 9.51
CA SER A 72 19.48 -10.99 8.38
C SER A 72 18.61 -9.74 8.61
N TYR A 73 18.78 -8.77 7.72
CA TYR A 73 17.99 -7.54 7.68
C TYR A 73 17.13 -7.48 6.41
N SER A 74 16.00 -6.80 6.51
CA SER A 74 15.05 -6.60 5.41
C SER A 74 14.78 -5.13 5.19
N LEU A 75 14.79 -4.68 3.92
CA LEU A 75 14.32 -3.35 3.59
C LEU A 75 12.79 -3.31 3.74
N SER A 76 12.32 -2.65 4.79
CA SER A 76 10.92 -2.63 5.18
C SER A 76 10.27 -1.32 4.77
N PHE A 77 9.17 -1.36 4.02
CA PHE A 77 8.49 -0.13 3.59
C PHE A 77 6.96 -0.25 3.58
N ALA A 78 6.31 0.90 3.58
CA ALA A 78 4.86 1.05 3.54
C ALA A 78 4.44 2.19 2.62
N ALA A 79 3.28 2.03 1.98
CA ALA A 79 2.53 3.13 1.39
C ALA A 79 1.38 3.55 2.32
N PRO A 80 0.88 4.80 2.22
CA PRO A 80 -0.27 5.22 3.00
C PRO A 80 -1.53 4.41 2.64
N GLY A 81 -2.45 4.28 3.60
CA GLY A 81 -3.72 3.57 3.46
C GLY A 81 -3.72 2.16 4.05
N CYS A 82 -4.89 1.68 4.45
CA CYS A 82 -5.06 0.34 5.02
C CYS A 82 -6.51 -0.15 4.88
N ASN A 83 -6.68 -1.43 4.53
CA ASN A 83 -7.99 -2.07 4.43
C ASN A 83 -8.47 -2.67 5.77
N PHE A 84 -7.71 -2.49 6.86
CA PHE A 84 -8.13 -2.81 8.22
C PHE A 84 -8.48 -1.55 9.03
N ARG A 85 -9.12 -1.76 10.18
CA ARG A 85 -9.44 -0.73 11.19
C ARG A 85 -9.07 -1.23 12.58
N CYS A 86 -7.81 -1.61 12.74
CA CYS A 86 -7.31 -2.13 14.01
C CYS A 86 -7.44 -1.06 15.09
N LYS A 87 -8.14 -1.39 16.20
CA LYS A 87 -8.36 -0.44 17.31
C LYS A 87 -7.06 0.05 17.97
N ASN A 88 -6.04 -0.82 18.00
CA ASN A 88 -4.73 -0.55 18.60
C ASN A 88 -3.62 -0.54 17.54
N CYS A 89 -3.86 0.11 16.39
CA CYS A 89 -2.85 0.18 15.33
C CYS A 89 -1.66 1.06 15.77
N HIS A 90 -0.48 0.46 15.93
CA HIS A 90 0.75 1.22 16.23
C HIS A 90 1.21 2.11 15.06
N ASN A 91 0.77 1.79 13.83
CA ASN A 91 1.12 2.53 12.62
C ASN A 91 -0.06 3.38 12.11
N LEU A 92 -0.94 3.83 13.00
CA LEU A 92 -2.16 4.57 12.67
C LEU A 92 -1.89 5.78 11.77
N THR A 93 -0.86 6.55 12.11
CA THR A 93 -0.49 7.79 11.41
C THR A 93 -0.12 7.56 9.94
N ILE A 94 0.40 6.38 9.60
CA ILE A 94 0.74 5.99 8.23
C ILE A 94 -0.47 5.31 7.56
N SER A 95 -1.11 4.40 8.29
CA SER A 95 -2.14 3.51 7.74
C SER A 95 -3.48 4.20 7.50
N HIS A 96 -3.83 5.18 8.34
CA HIS A 96 -5.17 5.78 8.36
C HIS A 96 -5.21 7.27 7.98
N SER A 97 -4.07 7.95 7.75
CA SER A 97 -4.09 9.35 7.28
C SER A 97 -5.03 9.56 6.08
N PRO A 98 -5.08 8.68 5.04
CA PRO A 98 -5.95 8.92 3.89
C PRO A 98 -7.45 8.92 4.22
N ILE A 99 -7.84 8.41 5.38
CA ILE A 99 -9.23 8.36 5.87
C ILE A 99 -9.49 9.45 6.91
N LEU A 100 -8.49 9.81 7.72
CA LEU A 100 -8.64 10.78 8.81
C LEU A 100 -8.62 12.22 8.32
N ASP A 101 -7.70 12.55 7.43
CA ASP A 101 -7.49 13.91 6.90
C ASP A 101 -7.48 13.95 5.37
N GLY A 102 -7.50 12.79 4.70
CA GLY A 102 -7.52 12.69 3.24
C GLY A 102 -6.13 12.75 2.60
N GLU A 103 -5.07 12.92 3.40
CA GLU A 103 -3.70 13.08 2.93
C GLU A 103 -3.12 11.76 2.42
N ILE A 104 -2.53 11.82 1.21
CA ILE A 104 -1.74 10.73 0.64
C ILE A 104 -0.26 11.04 0.88
N ALA A 105 0.17 10.90 2.14
CA ALA A 105 1.51 11.24 2.60
C ALA A 105 2.59 10.28 2.07
N GLY A 106 3.83 10.77 1.97
CA GLY A 106 4.99 9.94 1.66
C GLY A 106 5.91 10.54 0.60
N LYS A 107 7.15 10.05 0.57
CA LYS A 107 8.14 10.41 -0.45
C LYS A 107 7.83 9.67 -1.74
N GLU A 108 8.07 10.33 -2.87
CA GLU A 108 8.03 9.65 -4.16
C GLU A 108 9.29 8.83 -4.33
N ILE A 109 9.13 7.51 -4.35
CA ILE A 109 10.19 6.55 -4.58
C ILE A 109 9.62 5.52 -5.57
N SER A 110 10.35 5.28 -6.65
CA SER A 110 10.00 4.28 -7.65
C SER A 110 10.31 2.85 -7.18
N PRO A 111 9.68 1.83 -7.78
CA PRO A 111 10.00 0.43 -7.46
C PRO A 111 11.49 0.12 -7.67
N GLN A 112 12.07 0.66 -8.74
CA GLN A 112 13.47 0.47 -9.09
C GLN A 112 14.41 1.08 -8.03
N GLU A 113 14.03 2.20 -7.43
CA GLU A 113 14.79 2.80 -6.33
C GLU A 113 14.71 1.97 -5.04
N ILE A 114 13.56 1.36 -4.73
CA ILE A 114 13.43 0.43 -3.60
C ILE A 114 14.32 -0.80 -3.79
N VAL A 115 14.25 -1.43 -4.97
CA VAL A 115 15.09 -2.59 -5.31
C VAL A 115 16.57 -2.21 -5.31
N GLY A 116 16.93 -1.07 -5.92
CA GLY A 116 18.29 -0.55 -5.94
C GLY A 116 18.83 -0.26 -4.54
N ALA A 117 18.01 0.27 -3.64
CA ALA A 117 18.39 0.49 -2.25
C ALA A 117 18.66 -0.82 -1.50
N ALA A 118 17.86 -1.87 -1.73
CA ALA A 118 18.07 -3.18 -1.14
C ALA A 118 19.38 -3.82 -1.64
N ILE A 119 19.61 -3.81 -2.95
CA ILE A 119 20.83 -4.34 -3.59
C ILE A 119 22.06 -3.59 -3.08
N LYS A 120 22.05 -2.25 -3.11
CA LYS A 120 23.18 -1.41 -2.67
C LYS A 120 23.58 -1.67 -1.21
N LYS A 121 22.64 -2.09 -0.38
CA LYS A 121 22.83 -2.37 1.04
C LYS A 121 23.04 -3.85 1.35
N ASN A 122 23.15 -4.71 0.34
CA ASN A 122 23.28 -6.17 0.47
C ASN A 122 22.18 -6.78 1.35
N LEU A 123 20.94 -6.30 1.21
CA LEU A 123 19.80 -6.81 1.97
C LEU A 123 19.16 -7.99 1.21
N PRO A 124 19.03 -9.19 1.82
CA PRO A 124 18.50 -10.37 1.14
C PRO A 124 16.98 -10.35 0.93
N SER A 125 16.26 -9.36 1.48
CA SER A 125 14.81 -9.28 1.36
C SER A 125 14.26 -7.85 1.41
N ILE A 126 13.07 -7.68 0.85
CA ILE A 126 12.23 -6.49 0.93
C ILE A 126 10.92 -6.91 1.59
N SER A 127 10.47 -6.14 2.58
CA SER A 127 9.24 -6.39 3.33
C SER A 127 8.24 -5.26 3.12
N TYR A 128 7.08 -5.58 2.57
CA TYR A 128 5.93 -4.70 2.53
C TYR A 128 5.20 -4.81 3.87
N THR A 129 5.22 -3.76 4.69
CA THR A 129 4.81 -3.81 6.11
C THR A 129 4.27 -2.47 6.59
N TYR A 130 4.02 -2.34 7.90
CA TYR A 130 3.48 -1.19 8.63
C TYR A 130 2.02 -0.81 8.30
N SER A 131 1.67 -0.83 7.02
CA SER A 131 0.28 -0.83 6.52
C SER A 131 -0.02 -2.15 5.80
N GLU A 132 -1.26 -2.33 5.36
CA GLU A 132 -1.65 -3.57 4.69
C GLU A 132 -1.23 -3.53 3.20
N PRO A 133 -0.47 -4.54 2.70
CA PRO A 133 0.17 -4.46 1.39
C PRO A 133 -0.74 -4.58 0.17
N ALA A 134 -1.90 -5.23 0.28
CA ALA A 134 -2.86 -5.27 -0.80
C ALA A 134 -3.24 -3.85 -1.25
N VAL A 135 -3.34 -2.87 -0.34
CA VAL A 135 -3.79 -1.51 -0.71
C VAL A 135 -2.83 -0.75 -1.62
N PHE A 136 -1.60 -1.23 -1.84
CA PHE A 136 -0.63 -0.69 -2.82
C PHE A 136 -0.08 -1.79 -3.75
N SER A 137 -0.89 -2.81 -4.05
CA SER A 137 -0.55 -3.94 -4.93
C SER A 137 0.11 -3.56 -6.25
N GLU A 138 -0.31 -2.49 -6.92
CA GLU A 138 0.29 -2.06 -8.19
C GLU A 138 1.73 -1.55 -8.02
N TYR A 139 2.05 -1.01 -6.85
CA TYR A 139 3.41 -0.59 -6.51
C TYR A 139 4.26 -1.79 -6.09
N ALA A 140 3.67 -2.80 -5.47
CA ALA A 140 4.37 -4.04 -5.11
C ALA A 140 4.62 -4.96 -6.31
N LEU A 141 3.78 -4.88 -7.34
CA LEU A 141 3.89 -5.70 -8.56
C LEU A 141 5.00 -5.22 -9.51
N ASP A 142 5.19 -3.91 -9.60
CA ASP A 142 6.22 -3.29 -10.44
C ASP A 142 7.61 -3.33 -9.79
#